data_AF-A0A1G6XU27-F1
#
_entry.id   AF-A0A1G6XU27-F1
#
_cell.length_a   1.000
_cell.length_b   1.000
_cell.length_c   1.000
_cell.angle_alpha   90.00
_cell.angle_beta   90.00
_cell.angle_gamma   90.00
#
_symmetry.space_group_name_H-M   'P 1'
#
loop_
_entity.id
_entity.type
_entity.pdbx_description
1 polymer ?
#
loop_
_entity_poly.entity_id
_entity_poly.type
_entity_poly.pdbx_seq_one_letter_code
_entity_poly.pdbx_strand_id
1 'polypeptide(L)'
;MLLGLLWLLSWVSAAQLEAEARAQSALYADDGSPFHWNFRDPEVLVGPVLGGQLRPRGRYSADALSLTLTHGDANLGLRFSGRRVDPHTLPRLRLSLGSAQPLQWRLAATSDLRPDLPVGPWMPWPPASGAGTAEGFDPASNTFETDLGPLLPPLDAPIAQLRLHLKGVPGQTVELRALSLHPRCVEERCLPPRRELPHRLLPSQLLADRDAALLDSPQSRVGADAPEWLVGGVLAMRALTLPQAVVLALLVLGCALSARWLAPPGRRRLALAMGAGLPILLLSLGLPRFPPQPADGVLILGWVLALWWLRPLGPRTQWERTPTSTPGSTLLGTRRAWRSALVVTAAGLVLLGLLSLAGDGPEAAGLDVERARRYLGWAALQQAWLALFLLPHLREPGKDVQTAAVAGLLFAALHLPNAELMALCLFGGWAWVRIALKHGSLLPQILSHASLGLAASALLPQAVLRSLEVGGRYVFAPL
;
A
#
# COMPACT_ATOMS: atom_id res chain seq x y z
N MET A 1 -12.50 18.72 18.58
CA MET A 1 -11.52 18.61 17.48
C MET A 1 -11.26 17.16 17.09
N LEU A 2 -10.74 16.29 17.99
CA LEU A 2 -10.45 14.88 17.66
C LEU A 2 -11.68 14.12 17.13
N LEU A 3 -12.84 14.25 17.77
CA LEU A 3 -14.10 13.65 17.29
C LEU A 3 -14.50 14.15 15.90
N GLY A 4 -14.32 15.45 15.63
CA GLY A 4 -14.57 16.03 14.30
C GLY A 4 -13.60 15.52 13.25
N LEU A 5 -12.34 15.24 13.62
CA LEU A 5 -11.35 14.63 12.74
C LEU A 5 -11.70 13.17 12.43
N LEU A 6 -12.05 12.38 13.45
CA LEU A 6 -12.52 11.00 13.28
C LEU A 6 -13.77 10.93 12.40
N TRP A 7 -14.71 11.86 12.59
CA TRP A 7 -15.88 11.99 11.75
C TRP A 7 -15.52 12.35 10.31
N LEU A 8 -14.66 13.35 10.08
CA LEU A 8 -14.19 13.71 8.74
C LEU A 8 -13.49 12.53 8.04
N LEU A 9 -12.71 11.75 8.76
CA LEU A 9 -12.03 10.57 8.22
C LEU A 9 -13.02 9.49 7.78
N SER A 10 -14.08 9.27 8.55
CA SER A 10 -15.17 8.38 8.12
C SER A 10 -15.73 8.80 6.77
N TRP A 11 -15.97 10.10 6.58
CA TRP A 11 -16.43 10.63 5.29
C TRP A 11 -15.39 10.49 4.18
N VAL A 12 -14.11 10.73 4.47
CA VAL A 12 -13.03 10.54 3.49
C VAL A 12 -12.90 9.08 3.08
N SER A 13 -12.94 8.14 4.03
CA SER A 13 -12.94 6.70 3.77
C SER A 13 -14.17 6.28 2.96
N ALA A 14 -15.36 6.78 3.30
CA ALA A 14 -16.57 6.55 2.52
C ALA A 14 -16.44 7.09 1.08
N ALA A 15 -15.92 8.31 0.90
CA ALA A 15 -15.69 8.89 -0.42
C ALA A 15 -14.65 8.15 -1.24
N GLN A 16 -13.66 7.59 -0.56
CA GLN A 16 -12.64 6.73 -1.15
C GLN A 16 -13.22 5.42 -1.68
N LEU A 17 -14.07 4.75 -0.90
CA LEU A 17 -14.79 3.54 -1.33
C LEU A 17 -15.75 3.86 -2.49
N GLU A 18 -16.46 4.98 -2.39
CA GLU A 18 -17.37 5.44 -3.44
C GLU A 18 -16.63 5.75 -4.76
N ALA A 19 -15.49 6.45 -4.68
CA ALA A 19 -14.63 6.72 -5.83
C ALA A 19 -14.15 5.42 -6.50
N GLU A 20 -13.81 4.41 -5.70
CA GLU A 20 -13.39 3.10 -6.21
C GLU A 20 -14.54 2.34 -6.88
N ALA A 21 -15.71 2.27 -6.23
CA ALA A 21 -16.89 1.64 -6.80
C ALA A 21 -17.26 2.26 -8.16
N ARG A 22 -17.14 3.59 -8.30
CA ARG A 22 -17.35 4.31 -9.57
C ARG A 22 -16.28 4.01 -10.61
N ALA A 23 -15.01 4.03 -10.22
CA ALA A 23 -13.91 3.68 -11.11
C ALA A 23 -14.05 2.24 -11.64
N GLN A 24 -14.45 1.30 -10.78
CA GLN A 24 -14.75 -0.07 -11.18
C GLN A 24 -15.98 -0.14 -12.11
N SER A 25 -17.03 0.64 -11.83
CA SER A 25 -18.21 0.70 -12.70
C SER A 25 -17.87 1.20 -14.10
N ALA A 26 -17.09 2.29 -14.20
CA ALA A 26 -16.62 2.82 -15.47
C ALA A 26 -15.74 1.80 -16.21
N LEU A 27 -14.83 1.14 -15.48
CA LEU A 27 -13.98 0.11 -16.05
C LEU A 27 -14.78 -1.05 -16.66
N TYR A 28 -15.80 -1.55 -15.98
CA TYR A 28 -16.68 -2.60 -16.52
C TYR A 28 -17.59 -2.11 -17.66
N ALA A 29 -18.01 -0.84 -17.63
CA ALA A 29 -18.82 -0.25 -18.70
C ALA A 29 -18.04 -0.16 -20.03
N ASP A 30 -16.72 0.02 -19.96
CA ASP A 30 -15.82 0.08 -21.12
C ASP A 30 -15.33 -1.33 -21.57
N ASP A 31 -16.05 -2.41 -21.22
CA ASP A 31 -15.64 -3.83 -21.42
C ASP A 31 -14.26 -4.13 -20.83
N GLY A 32 -13.87 -3.37 -19.81
CA GLY A 32 -12.64 -3.53 -19.06
C GLY A 32 -12.87 -4.36 -17.79
N SER A 33 -11.76 -4.71 -17.15
CA SER A 33 -11.77 -5.45 -15.88
C SER A 33 -10.57 -5.07 -15.03
N PRO A 34 -10.73 -5.03 -13.69
CA PRO A 34 -9.59 -4.83 -12.80
C PRO A 34 -8.62 -6.03 -12.84
N PHE A 35 -9.05 -7.16 -13.39
CA PHE A 35 -8.24 -8.35 -13.60
C PHE A 35 -7.70 -8.36 -15.04
N HIS A 36 -6.83 -7.39 -15.33
CA HIS A 36 -6.13 -7.24 -16.59
C HIS A 36 -4.61 -7.19 -16.34
N TRP A 37 -3.89 -8.19 -16.84
CA TRP A 37 -2.44 -8.29 -16.75
C TRP A 37 -1.84 -7.86 -18.07
N ASN A 38 -1.30 -6.63 -18.09
CA ASN A 38 -0.49 -6.15 -19.20
C ASN A 38 0.95 -6.60 -18.99
N PHE A 39 1.41 -7.56 -19.79
CA PHE A 39 2.74 -8.14 -19.62
C PHE A 39 3.88 -7.19 -20.04
N ARG A 40 3.59 -5.92 -20.36
CA ARG A 40 4.60 -4.84 -20.43
C ARG A 40 5.13 -4.43 -19.05
N ASP A 41 4.38 -4.69 -17.99
CA ASP A 41 4.73 -4.31 -16.62
C ASP A 41 5.23 -5.54 -15.83
N PRO A 42 6.48 -5.55 -15.32
CA PRO A 42 6.99 -6.64 -14.50
C PRO A 42 6.17 -6.93 -13.24
N GLU A 43 5.47 -5.92 -12.70
CA GLU A 43 4.78 -6.05 -11.41
C GLU A 43 3.51 -6.90 -11.47
N VAL A 44 3.06 -7.27 -12.67
CA VAL A 44 1.88 -8.11 -12.89
C VAL A 44 2.14 -9.59 -12.58
N LEU A 45 3.41 -9.99 -12.46
CA LEU A 45 3.83 -11.36 -12.18
C LEU A 45 4.06 -11.58 -10.68
N VAL A 46 3.69 -12.78 -10.19
CA VAL A 46 3.99 -13.23 -8.84
C VAL A 46 5.06 -14.31 -8.87
N GLY A 47 6.21 -14.01 -8.27
CA GLY A 47 7.33 -14.94 -8.16
C GLY A 47 8.16 -15.07 -9.45
N PRO A 48 9.23 -15.88 -9.41
CA PRO A 48 10.04 -16.16 -10.60
C PRO A 48 9.23 -16.95 -11.63
N VAL A 49 9.48 -16.71 -12.91
CA VAL A 49 9.00 -17.59 -13.99
C VAL A 49 9.71 -18.93 -13.85
N LEU A 50 8.97 -20.00 -13.56
CA LEU A 50 9.51 -21.36 -13.45
C LEU A 50 9.46 -22.05 -14.83
N GLY A 51 10.49 -22.82 -15.18
CA GLY A 51 10.60 -23.55 -16.46
C GLY A 51 11.01 -22.70 -17.68
N GLY A 52 10.82 -21.38 -17.60
CA GLY A 52 11.28 -20.42 -18.60
C GLY A 52 12.43 -19.55 -18.10
N GLN A 53 13.37 -19.21 -18.98
CA GLN A 53 14.29 -18.11 -18.72
C GLN A 53 13.65 -16.82 -19.23
N LEU A 54 13.33 -15.91 -18.31
CA LEU A 54 13.31 -14.49 -18.66
C LEU A 54 14.69 -14.18 -19.22
N ARG A 55 14.78 -13.79 -20.50
CA ARG A 55 16.09 -13.50 -21.09
C ARG A 55 16.82 -12.51 -20.16
N PRO A 56 18.12 -12.68 -19.88
CA PRO A 56 18.92 -11.68 -19.13
C PRO A 56 18.95 -10.30 -19.81
N ARG A 57 18.49 -10.24 -21.08
CA ARG A 57 18.19 -9.05 -21.88
C ARG A 57 16.76 -9.05 -22.42
N GLY A 58 15.84 -9.72 -21.73
CA GLY A 58 14.40 -9.68 -21.99
C GLY A 58 13.92 -8.29 -21.66
N ARG A 59 14.21 -7.35 -22.56
CA ARG A 59 13.46 -6.12 -22.66
C ARG A 59 12.02 -6.59 -22.77
N TYR A 60 11.20 -6.23 -21.77
CA TYR A 60 9.85 -5.80 -22.05
C TYR A 60 9.93 -5.03 -23.37
N SER A 61 9.45 -5.63 -24.47
CA SER A 61 9.29 -4.85 -25.68
C SER A 61 8.29 -3.76 -25.33
N ALA A 62 8.21 -2.69 -26.11
CA ALA A 62 7.21 -1.64 -25.83
C ALA A 62 5.79 -2.22 -25.65
N ASP A 63 5.54 -3.43 -26.19
CA ASP A 63 4.23 -4.04 -26.25
C ASP A 63 4.03 -5.41 -25.59
N ALA A 64 5.09 -6.15 -25.21
CA ALA A 64 4.97 -7.55 -24.76
C ALA A 64 6.11 -8.04 -23.84
N LEU A 65 5.83 -9.10 -23.08
CA LEU A 65 6.82 -9.93 -22.39
C LEU A 65 7.29 -11.06 -23.32
N SER A 66 8.58 -11.07 -23.65
CA SER A 66 9.19 -12.15 -24.43
C SER A 66 9.76 -13.22 -23.51
N LEU A 67 9.23 -14.44 -23.62
CA LEU A 67 9.63 -15.62 -22.86
C LEU A 67 10.30 -16.63 -23.79
N THR A 68 11.43 -17.21 -23.39
CA THR A 68 12.02 -18.36 -24.06
C THR A 68 11.75 -19.62 -23.23
N LEU A 69 11.07 -20.61 -23.81
CA LEU A 69 10.71 -21.87 -23.14
C LEU A 69 11.95 -22.76 -23.03
N THR A 70 12.70 -22.71 -21.93
CA THR A 70 14.01 -23.37 -21.82
C THR A 70 13.90 -24.88 -21.94
N HIS A 71 12.91 -25.48 -21.28
CA HIS A 71 12.64 -26.92 -21.33
C HIS A 71 11.37 -27.27 -22.10
N GLY A 72 10.87 -26.33 -22.91
CA GLY A 72 9.60 -26.47 -23.61
C GLY A 72 8.39 -26.17 -22.74
N ASP A 73 8.56 -25.61 -21.54
CA ASP A 73 7.49 -25.18 -20.66
C ASP A 73 7.80 -23.84 -19.97
N ALA A 74 6.76 -23.15 -19.51
CA ALA A 74 6.86 -21.98 -18.65
C ALA A 74 5.62 -21.86 -17.74
N ASN A 75 5.82 -21.33 -16.54
CA ASN A 75 4.76 -21.09 -15.56
C ASN A 75 4.84 -19.65 -15.03
N LEU A 76 3.73 -18.92 -15.15
CA LEU A 76 3.60 -17.53 -14.75
C LEU A 76 2.50 -17.37 -13.70
N GLY A 77 2.86 -16.92 -12.50
CA GLY A 77 1.89 -16.48 -11.49
C GLY A 77 1.33 -15.09 -11.82
N LEU A 78 0.01 -14.94 -11.77
CA LEU A 78 -0.67 -13.68 -12.04
C LEU A 78 -1.04 -12.98 -10.73
N ARG A 79 -0.70 -11.70 -10.61
CA ARG A 79 -0.91 -10.93 -9.39
C ARG A 79 -2.35 -10.44 -9.29
N PHE A 80 -3.07 -10.87 -8.25
CA PHE A 80 -4.44 -10.43 -8.00
C PHE A 80 -4.54 -9.18 -7.11
N SER A 81 -3.38 -8.68 -6.63
CA SER A 81 -3.31 -7.52 -5.72
C SER A 81 -4.27 -7.65 -4.54
N GLY A 82 -4.29 -8.85 -3.91
CA GLY A 82 -5.14 -9.27 -2.78
C GLY A 82 -6.65 -9.20 -3.03
N ARG A 83 -7.07 -9.26 -4.30
CA ARG A 83 -8.46 -9.53 -4.67
C ARG A 83 -8.64 -11.02 -4.96
N ARG A 84 -9.89 -11.49 -4.92
CA ARG A 84 -10.26 -12.83 -5.37
C ARG A 84 -11.08 -12.73 -6.65
N VAL A 85 -11.09 -13.78 -7.46
CA VAL A 85 -11.91 -13.86 -8.69
C VAL A 85 -13.00 -14.89 -8.54
N ASP A 86 -14.26 -14.47 -8.59
CA ASP A 86 -15.38 -15.38 -8.83
C ASP A 86 -15.50 -15.66 -10.34
N PRO A 87 -15.23 -16.91 -10.80
CA PRO A 87 -15.36 -17.26 -12.20
C PRO A 87 -16.80 -17.23 -12.72
N HIS A 88 -17.81 -17.21 -11.85
CA HIS A 88 -19.20 -17.04 -12.27
C HIS A 88 -19.52 -15.59 -12.65
N THR A 89 -18.94 -14.63 -11.95
CA THR A 89 -19.09 -13.19 -12.24
C THR A 89 -18.21 -12.74 -13.40
N LEU A 90 -17.00 -13.30 -13.53
CA LEU A 90 -16.06 -13.01 -14.63
C LEU A 90 -15.78 -14.28 -15.46
N PRO A 91 -16.79 -14.79 -16.19
CA PRO A 91 -16.71 -16.08 -16.84
C PRO A 91 -15.96 -16.05 -18.17
N ARG A 92 -15.52 -14.90 -18.70
CA ARG A 92 -14.77 -14.85 -19.98
C ARG A 92 -13.29 -14.61 -19.74
N LEU A 93 -12.45 -15.38 -20.40
CA LEU A 93 -11.01 -15.16 -20.48
C LEU A 93 -10.67 -14.59 -21.85
N ARG A 94 -9.87 -13.53 -21.88
CA ARG A 94 -9.23 -13.01 -23.10
C ARG A 94 -7.71 -13.05 -22.93
N LEU A 95 -7.03 -13.84 -23.75
CA LEU A 95 -5.57 -14.02 -23.75
C LEU A 95 -5.00 -13.56 -25.09
N SER A 96 -4.00 -12.67 -25.09
CA SER A 96 -3.26 -12.25 -26.28
C SER A 96 -1.82 -12.71 -26.19
N LEU A 97 -1.43 -13.62 -27.09
CA LEU A 97 -0.17 -14.34 -27.05
C LEU A 97 0.40 -14.57 -28.46
N GLY A 98 1.62 -14.10 -28.73
CA GLY A 98 2.38 -14.33 -29.96
C GLY A 98 3.25 -15.58 -29.92
N SER A 99 3.14 -16.43 -30.94
CA SER A 99 4.05 -17.56 -31.12
C SER A 99 4.24 -17.92 -32.60
N ALA A 100 5.50 -18.16 -33.00
CA ALA A 100 5.83 -18.60 -34.36
C ALA A 100 5.60 -20.11 -34.59
N GLN A 101 5.56 -20.89 -33.51
CA GLN A 101 5.33 -22.34 -33.54
C GLN A 101 4.04 -22.69 -32.78
N PRO A 102 3.45 -23.87 -33.01
CA PRO A 102 2.34 -24.36 -32.19
C PRO A 102 2.71 -24.34 -30.71
N LEU A 103 1.75 -23.96 -29.88
CA LEU A 103 1.92 -23.88 -28.43
C LEU A 103 0.68 -24.51 -27.77
N GLN A 104 0.82 -25.00 -26.56
CA GLN A 104 -0.29 -25.35 -25.69
C GLN A 104 -0.26 -24.44 -24.47
N TRP A 105 -1.42 -24.11 -23.95
CA TRP A 105 -1.53 -23.34 -22.71
C TRP A 105 -2.63 -23.91 -21.82
N ARG A 106 -2.56 -23.62 -20.52
CA ARG A 106 -3.63 -23.95 -19.57
C ARG A 106 -3.58 -23.01 -18.39
N LEU A 107 -4.66 -22.98 -17.62
CA LEU A 107 -4.72 -22.27 -16.35
C LEU A 107 -4.57 -23.24 -15.18
N ALA A 108 -3.92 -22.78 -14.14
CA ALA A 108 -3.95 -23.42 -12.82
C ALA A 108 -4.53 -22.42 -11.83
N ALA A 109 -5.48 -22.87 -11.02
CA ALA A 109 -6.20 -22.00 -10.11
C ALA A 109 -6.50 -22.71 -8.80
N THR A 110 -6.61 -21.92 -7.73
CA THR A 110 -6.97 -22.40 -6.40
C THR A 110 -7.71 -21.30 -5.64
N SER A 111 -8.48 -21.69 -4.63
CA SER A 111 -9.17 -20.80 -3.69
C SER A 111 -8.32 -20.37 -2.49
N ASP A 112 -7.11 -20.91 -2.34
CA ASP A 112 -6.18 -20.62 -1.24
C ASP A 112 -4.72 -20.46 -1.68
N LEU A 113 -3.86 -19.89 -0.85
CA LEU A 113 -2.45 -19.67 -1.23
C LEU A 113 -1.64 -20.96 -1.03
N ARG A 114 -1.68 -21.88 -2.01
CA ARG A 114 -0.91 -23.14 -1.99
C ARG A 114 0.18 -23.20 -3.06
N PRO A 115 1.29 -23.91 -2.79
CA PRO A 115 2.33 -24.14 -3.81
C PRO A 115 1.83 -25.03 -4.96
N ASP A 116 1.01 -26.04 -4.62
CA ASP A 116 0.45 -27.01 -5.54
C ASP A 116 -0.93 -26.56 -6.02
N LEU A 117 -1.03 -26.28 -7.31
CA LEU A 117 -2.24 -25.75 -7.92
C LEU A 117 -2.91 -26.82 -8.78
N PRO A 118 -4.21 -27.08 -8.57
CA PRO A 118 -5.00 -27.83 -9.52
C PRO A 118 -4.92 -27.18 -10.91
N VAL A 119 -4.72 -28.01 -11.93
CA VAL A 119 -4.49 -27.58 -13.32
C VAL A 119 -5.69 -27.94 -14.18
N GLY A 120 -6.10 -26.99 -15.02
CA GLY A 120 -7.11 -27.23 -16.06
C GLY A 120 -6.57 -28.00 -17.27
N PRO A 121 -7.43 -28.26 -18.27
CA PRO A 121 -7.04 -28.95 -19.50
C PRO A 121 -6.08 -28.11 -20.36
N TRP A 122 -5.26 -28.78 -21.17
CA TRP A 122 -4.41 -28.13 -22.16
C TRP A 122 -5.24 -27.68 -23.36
N MET A 123 -5.10 -26.42 -23.73
CA MET A 123 -5.71 -25.80 -24.91
C MET A 123 -4.64 -25.58 -25.99
N PRO A 124 -4.90 -25.92 -27.26
CA PRO A 124 -4.01 -25.61 -28.35
C PRO A 124 -4.01 -24.11 -28.66
N TRP A 125 -2.86 -23.57 -29.03
CA TRP A 125 -2.68 -22.24 -29.60
C TRP A 125 -2.19 -22.39 -31.05
N PRO A 126 -2.96 -21.94 -32.05
CA PRO A 126 -2.59 -22.10 -33.45
C PRO A 126 -1.36 -21.24 -33.80
N PRO A 127 -0.52 -21.67 -34.75
CA PRO A 127 0.57 -20.84 -35.25
C PRO A 127 0.01 -19.63 -36.01
N ALA A 128 0.68 -18.48 -35.91
CA ALA A 128 0.24 -17.22 -36.53
C ALA A 128 0.04 -17.29 -38.06
N SER A 129 0.65 -18.27 -38.74
CA SER A 129 0.59 -18.45 -40.20
C SER A 129 -0.44 -19.50 -40.66
N GLY A 130 -1.13 -20.20 -39.74
CA GLY A 130 -1.99 -21.32 -40.08
C GLY A 130 -3.49 -20.96 -40.11
N ALA A 131 -4.19 -21.35 -41.17
CA ALA A 131 -5.64 -21.18 -41.36
C ALA A 131 -6.51 -22.10 -40.45
N GLY A 132 -6.06 -22.39 -39.22
CA GLY A 132 -6.81 -23.18 -38.26
C GLY A 132 -7.80 -22.31 -37.50
N THR A 133 -9.10 -22.56 -37.65
CA THR A 133 -10.15 -21.90 -36.87
C THR A 133 -10.31 -22.61 -35.52
N ALA A 134 -9.43 -22.32 -34.56
CA ALA A 134 -9.77 -22.62 -33.17
C ALA A 134 -10.94 -21.72 -32.76
N GLU A 135 -12.00 -22.30 -32.23
CA GLU A 135 -13.15 -21.53 -31.74
C GLU A 135 -12.67 -20.51 -30.69
N GLY A 136 -13.05 -19.25 -30.86
CA GLY A 136 -12.60 -18.15 -30.00
C GLY A 136 -11.25 -17.52 -30.34
N PHE A 137 -10.50 -18.03 -31.33
CA PHE A 137 -9.25 -17.41 -31.77
C PHE A 137 -9.48 -16.39 -32.88
N ASP A 138 -9.04 -15.15 -32.65
CA ASP A 138 -8.94 -14.10 -33.66
C ASP A 138 -7.49 -13.98 -34.18
N PRO A 139 -7.21 -14.39 -35.43
CA PRO A 139 -5.87 -14.32 -36.00
C PRO A 139 -5.38 -12.88 -36.25
N ALA A 140 -6.28 -11.90 -36.40
CA ALA A 140 -5.89 -10.52 -36.71
C ALA A 140 -5.27 -9.83 -35.48
N SER A 141 -5.87 -10.03 -34.30
CA SER A 141 -5.35 -9.51 -33.03
C SER A 141 -4.49 -10.54 -32.28
N ASN A 142 -4.44 -11.78 -32.77
CA ASN A 142 -3.77 -12.91 -32.13
C ASN A 142 -4.23 -13.05 -30.66
N THR A 143 -5.55 -13.04 -30.52
CA THR A 143 -6.27 -13.07 -29.25
C THR A 143 -7.14 -14.32 -29.22
N PHE A 144 -7.16 -14.98 -28.07
CA PHE A 144 -8.06 -16.07 -27.77
C PHE A 144 -9.07 -15.62 -26.73
N GLU A 145 -10.36 -15.79 -27.02
CA GLU A 145 -11.46 -15.51 -26.11
C GLU A 145 -12.31 -16.77 -25.89
N THR A 146 -12.55 -17.12 -24.64
CA THR A 146 -13.38 -18.28 -24.30
C THR A 146 -13.99 -18.16 -22.90
N ASP A 147 -14.87 -19.10 -22.56
CA ASP A 147 -15.37 -19.23 -21.20
C ASP A 147 -14.29 -19.82 -20.27
N LEU A 148 -14.13 -19.20 -19.11
CA LEU A 148 -13.18 -19.54 -18.07
C LEU A 148 -13.56 -20.87 -17.39
N GLY A 149 -14.84 -21.16 -17.22
CA GLY A 149 -15.33 -22.36 -16.51
C GLY A 149 -14.71 -23.67 -17.00
N PRO A 150 -14.78 -23.99 -18.31
CA PRO A 150 -14.15 -25.20 -18.88
C PRO A 150 -12.61 -25.25 -18.75
N LEU A 151 -11.96 -24.10 -18.54
CA LEU A 151 -10.49 -24.01 -18.42
C LEU A 151 -9.98 -24.19 -16.99
N LEU A 152 -10.87 -24.09 -16.01
CA LEU A 152 -10.50 -24.16 -14.61
C LEU A 152 -10.71 -25.57 -14.06
N PRO A 153 -9.91 -25.98 -13.07
CA PRO A 153 -10.29 -27.09 -12.20
C PRO A 153 -11.63 -26.78 -11.51
N PRO A 154 -12.37 -27.78 -11.02
CA PRO A 154 -13.51 -27.53 -10.14
C PRO A 154 -13.04 -26.77 -8.89
N LEU A 155 -13.71 -25.66 -8.58
CA LEU A 155 -13.39 -24.79 -7.45
C LEU A 155 -14.67 -24.54 -6.64
N ASP A 156 -14.59 -24.73 -5.32
CA ASP A 156 -15.72 -24.52 -4.41
C ASP A 156 -15.75 -23.09 -3.83
N ALA A 157 -14.78 -22.26 -4.18
CA ALA A 157 -14.62 -20.91 -3.67
C ALA A 157 -13.91 -20.00 -4.69
N PRO A 158 -14.00 -18.67 -4.54
CA PRO A 158 -13.35 -17.73 -5.43
C PRO A 158 -11.83 -17.95 -5.53
N ILE A 159 -11.30 -17.76 -6.74
CA ILE A 159 -9.89 -17.93 -7.08
C ILE A 159 -9.06 -16.92 -6.29
N ALA A 160 -8.15 -17.40 -5.46
CA ALA A 160 -7.16 -16.60 -4.74
C ALA A 160 -5.82 -16.52 -5.50
N GLN A 161 -5.54 -17.50 -6.37
CA GLN A 161 -4.33 -17.54 -7.19
C GLN A 161 -4.63 -18.12 -8.55
N LEU A 162 -4.09 -17.49 -9.60
CA LEU A 162 -4.16 -17.94 -10.97
C LEU A 162 -2.76 -18.00 -11.57
N ARG A 163 -2.45 -19.09 -12.27
CA ARG A 163 -1.21 -19.24 -13.03
C ARG A 163 -1.50 -19.61 -14.48
N LEU A 164 -0.71 -19.04 -15.38
CA LEU A 164 -0.69 -19.39 -16.79
C LEU A 164 0.46 -20.35 -17.04
N HIS A 165 0.14 -21.54 -17.53
CA HIS A 165 1.13 -22.52 -17.97
C HIS A 165 1.19 -22.54 -19.49
N LEU A 166 2.40 -22.57 -20.03
CA LEU A 166 2.69 -22.65 -21.45
C LEU A 166 3.53 -23.91 -21.70
N LYS A 167 3.30 -24.58 -22.83
CA LYS A 167 4.07 -25.74 -23.27
C LYS A 167 4.27 -25.69 -24.78
N GLY A 168 5.52 -25.83 -25.23
CA GLY A 168 5.92 -25.74 -26.62
C GLY A 168 7.26 -26.43 -26.87
N VAL A 169 7.94 -26.04 -27.94
CA VAL A 169 9.25 -26.57 -28.31
C VAL A 169 10.33 -25.91 -27.43
N PRO A 170 11.31 -26.66 -26.91
CA PRO A 170 12.45 -26.08 -26.22
C PRO A 170 13.17 -25.02 -27.06
N GLY A 171 13.43 -23.85 -26.47
CA GLY A 171 14.03 -22.69 -27.15
C GLY A 171 13.04 -21.80 -27.91
N GLN A 172 11.77 -22.19 -28.01
CA GLN A 172 10.71 -21.38 -28.62
C GLN A 172 10.53 -20.08 -27.85
N THR A 173 10.37 -18.98 -28.59
CA THR A 173 10.04 -17.67 -28.02
C THR A 173 8.54 -17.42 -28.11
N VAL A 174 7.96 -16.99 -26.99
CA VAL A 174 6.54 -16.64 -26.83
C VAL A 174 6.46 -15.17 -26.42
N GLU A 175 5.56 -14.41 -27.04
CA GLU A 175 5.29 -13.02 -26.69
C GLU A 175 3.94 -12.91 -25.97
N LEU A 176 3.94 -12.74 -24.65
CA LEU A 176 2.72 -12.47 -23.90
C LEU A 176 2.42 -10.97 -23.94
N ARG A 177 1.23 -10.60 -24.43
CA ARG A 177 0.81 -9.19 -24.54
C ARG A 177 -0.12 -8.80 -23.40
N ALA A 178 -1.24 -9.51 -23.29
CA ALA A 178 -2.23 -9.27 -22.25
C ALA A 178 -2.99 -10.54 -21.88
N LEU A 179 -3.47 -10.60 -20.64
CA LEU A 179 -4.50 -11.55 -20.19
C LEU A 179 -5.55 -10.75 -19.42
N SER A 180 -6.84 -11.03 -19.63
CA SER A 180 -7.91 -10.35 -18.89
C SER A 180 -9.12 -11.25 -18.66
N LEU A 181 -9.82 -11.00 -17.55
CA LEU A 181 -11.07 -11.70 -17.20
C LEU A 181 -12.24 -10.74 -17.30
N HIS A 182 -13.28 -11.10 -18.05
CA HIS A 182 -14.38 -10.21 -18.39
C HIS A 182 -15.73 -10.79 -17.94
N PRO A 183 -16.70 -9.94 -17.61
CA PRO A 183 -18.09 -10.37 -17.46
C PRO A 183 -18.63 -10.86 -18.83
N ARG A 184 -19.61 -11.77 -18.82
CA ARG A 184 -20.32 -12.22 -20.04
C ARG A 184 -21.45 -11.24 -20.33
N CYS A 185 -21.32 -10.38 -21.34
CA CYS A 185 -22.23 -9.26 -21.53
C CYS A 185 -22.78 -9.12 -22.93
N VAL A 186 -24.10 -8.86 -22.98
CA VAL A 186 -24.82 -8.32 -24.14
C VAL A 186 -25.55 -7.00 -23.78
N GLU A 187 -25.76 -6.62 -22.50
CA GLU A 187 -26.49 -5.38 -22.07
C GLU A 187 -26.11 -4.89 -20.63
N GLU A 188 -26.68 -3.76 -20.17
CA GLU A 188 -26.49 -3.03 -18.87
C GLU A 188 -26.49 -3.88 -17.57
N ARG A 189 -26.90 -5.15 -17.63
CA ARG A 189 -26.95 -6.09 -16.48
C ARG A 189 -25.61 -6.64 -16.03
N CYS A 190 -24.51 -6.12 -16.57
CA CYS A 190 -23.17 -6.68 -16.40
C CYS A 190 -22.30 -6.06 -15.33
N LEU A 191 -22.75 -4.97 -14.71
CA LEU A 191 -22.03 -4.43 -13.59
C LEU A 191 -22.16 -5.41 -12.42
N PRO A 192 -21.05 -5.87 -11.81
CA PRO A 192 -21.13 -6.65 -10.59
C PRO A 192 -22.02 -5.96 -9.55
N PRO A 193 -22.67 -6.72 -8.66
CA PRO A 193 -23.61 -6.15 -7.70
C PRO A 193 -22.95 -5.02 -6.91
N ARG A 194 -23.66 -3.91 -6.76
CA ARG A 194 -23.25 -2.81 -5.88
C ARG A 194 -23.73 -3.15 -4.48
N ARG A 195 -22.83 -3.06 -3.50
CA ARG A 195 -23.17 -3.14 -2.08
C ARG A 195 -22.93 -1.80 -1.44
N GLU A 196 -23.99 -1.23 -0.89
CA GLU A 196 -23.93 0.04 -0.18
C GLU A 196 -23.64 -0.21 1.29
N LEU A 197 -22.63 0.48 1.80
CA LEU A 197 -22.28 0.47 3.21
C LEU A 197 -22.91 1.66 3.93
N PRO A 198 -23.33 1.48 5.19
CA PRO A 198 -23.90 2.59 5.96
C PRO A 198 -22.82 3.64 6.29
N HIS A 199 -23.06 4.89 5.89
CA HIS A 199 -22.16 6.04 6.01
C HIS A 199 -21.83 6.50 7.45
N ARG A 200 -22.41 5.88 8.49
CA ARG A 200 -22.22 6.27 9.91
C ARG A 200 -21.27 5.37 10.69
N LEU A 201 -20.63 4.43 10.04
CA LEU A 201 -19.68 3.51 10.65
C LEU A 201 -18.31 4.16 10.83
N LEU A 202 -17.56 3.75 11.85
CA LEU A 202 -16.15 4.11 11.97
C LEU A 202 -15.37 3.58 10.75
N PRO A 203 -14.24 4.20 10.35
CA PRO A 203 -13.42 3.68 9.24
C PRO A 203 -13.07 2.19 9.35
N SER A 204 -12.75 1.69 10.55
CA SER A 204 -12.48 0.26 10.76
C SER A 204 -13.70 -0.62 10.50
N GLN A 205 -14.89 -0.18 10.90
CA GLN A 205 -16.15 -0.89 10.67
C GLN A 205 -16.55 -0.87 9.20
N LEU A 206 -16.50 0.30 8.54
CA LEU A 206 -16.74 0.42 7.09
C LEU A 206 -15.88 -0.57 6.31
N LEU A 207 -14.60 -0.65 6.68
CA LEU A 207 -13.68 -1.51 5.97
C LEU A 207 -13.84 -2.99 6.34
N ALA A 208 -14.19 -3.31 7.58
CA ALA A 208 -14.52 -4.68 7.97
C ALA A 208 -15.76 -5.18 7.20
N ASP A 209 -16.79 -4.34 7.07
CA ASP A 209 -18.00 -4.67 6.30
C ASP A 209 -17.71 -4.80 4.80
N ARG A 210 -16.84 -3.92 4.25
CA ARG A 210 -16.34 -4.06 2.89
C ARG A 210 -15.62 -5.39 2.69
N ASP A 211 -14.75 -5.76 3.62
CA ASP A 211 -13.96 -6.97 3.49
C ASP A 211 -14.83 -8.21 3.60
N ALA A 212 -15.79 -8.22 4.52
CA ALA A 212 -16.82 -9.26 4.60
C ALA A 212 -17.63 -9.35 3.29
N ALA A 213 -18.00 -8.21 2.71
CA ALA A 213 -18.67 -8.15 1.42
C ALA A 213 -17.83 -8.71 0.27
N LEU A 214 -16.53 -8.43 0.24
CA LEU A 214 -15.61 -8.93 -0.80
C LEU A 214 -15.24 -10.40 -0.60
N LEU A 215 -15.30 -10.92 0.62
CA LEU A 215 -15.17 -12.36 0.88
C LEU A 215 -16.37 -13.12 0.34
N ASP A 216 -17.58 -12.58 0.52
CA ASP A 216 -18.85 -13.15 0.04
C ASP A 216 -19.02 -12.98 -1.48
N SER A 217 -18.66 -11.81 -2.01
CA SER A 217 -18.81 -11.45 -3.43
C SER A 217 -17.59 -10.62 -3.90
N PRO A 218 -16.50 -11.26 -4.36
CA PRO A 218 -15.22 -10.59 -4.62
C PRO A 218 -15.21 -9.51 -5.69
N GLN A 219 -16.18 -9.57 -6.61
CA GLN A 219 -16.37 -8.62 -7.69
C GLN A 219 -17.34 -7.50 -7.29
N SER A 220 -17.98 -7.59 -6.11
CA SER A 220 -18.95 -6.59 -5.69
C SER A 220 -18.33 -5.19 -5.63
N ARG A 221 -19.10 -4.21 -6.10
CA ARG A 221 -18.72 -2.81 -6.05
C ARG A 221 -19.18 -2.25 -4.72
N VAL A 222 -18.28 -2.15 -3.77
CA VAL A 222 -18.61 -1.69 -2.41
C VAL A 222 -18.47 -0.18 -2.33
N GLY A 223 -19.61 0.52 -2.23
CA GLY A 223 -19.70 1.98 -2.11
C GLY A 223 -20.23 2.41 -0.75
N ALA A 224 -20.21 3.72 -0.47
CA ALA A 224 -20.68 4.27 0.81
C ALA A 224 -21.43 5.60 0.66
N ASP A 225 -21.97 5.86 -0.54
CA ASP A 225 -22.84 7.01 -0.88
C ASP A 225 -22.32 8.36 -0.38
N ALA A 226 -21.02 8.57 -0.54
CA ALA A 226 -20.40 9.82 -0.14
C ALA A 226 -20.80 10.98 -1.08
N PRO A 227 -20.73 12.25 -0.61
CA PRO A 227 -21.15 13.39 -1.39
C PRO A 227 -20.20 13.62 -2.59
N GLU A 228 -20.76 14.02 -3.72
CA GLU A 228 -20.02 14.23 -4.99
C GLU A 228 -18.76 15.08 -4.86
N TRP A 229 -18.85 16.19 -4.13
CA TRP A 229 -17.71 17.11 -3.96
C TRP A 229 -16.53 16.44 -3.25
N LEU A 230 -16.80 15.52 -2.32
CA LEU A 230 -15.77 14.82 -1.57
C LEU A 230 -15.15 13.70 -2.40
N VAL A 231 -15.98 12.95 -3.15
CA VAL A 231 -15.53 11.94 -4.12
C VAL A 231 -14.64 12.59 -5.18
N GLY A 232 -15.07 13.72 -5.76
CA GLY A 232 -14.30 14.50 -6.72
C GLY A 232 -12.96 14.98 -6.15
N GLY A 233 -12.95 15.44 -4.89
CA GLY A 233 -11.71 15.82 -4.19
C GLY A 233 -10.72 14.67 -4.04
N VAL A 234 -11.19 13.47 -3.67
CA VAL A 234 -10.36 12.26 -3.58
C VAL A 234 -9.79 11.87 -4.94
N LEU A 235 -10.63 11.87 -5.99
CA LEU A 235 -10.20 11.54 -7.35
C LEU A 235 -9.15 12.52 -7.90
N ALA A 236 -9.37 13.82 -7.71
CA ALA A 236 -8.42 14.86 -8.11
C ALA A 236 -7.04 14.69 -7.44
N MET A 237 -7.02 14.32 -6.15
CA MET A 237 -5.78 14.07 -5.43
C MET A 237 -5.06 12.80 -5.93
N ARG A 238 -5.78 11.74 -6.28
CA ARG A 238 -5.21 10.51 -6.87
C ARG A 238 -4.61 10.76 -8.25
N ALA A 239 -5.21 11.67 -9.02
CA ALA A 239 -4.76 12.07 -10.33
C ALA A 239 -3.51 12.97 -10.31
N LEU A 240 -2.90 13.23 -9.15
CA LEU A 240 -1.68 14.03 -9.05
C LEU A 240 -0.53 13.42 -9.87
N THR A 241 -0.18 14.12 -10.93
CA THR A 241 0.94 13.88 -11.84
C THR A 241 2.25 14.46 -11.29
N LEU A 242 3.39 14.05 -11.87
CA LEU A 242 4.70 14.57 -11.48
C LEU A 242 4.80 16.11 -11.55
N PRO A 243 4.34 16.80 -12.62
CA PRO A 243 4.35 18.26 -12.66
C PRO A 243 3.54 18.89 -11.51
N GLN A 244 2.38 18.34 -11.19
CA GLN A 244 1.53 18.84 -10.10
C GLN A 244 2.17 18.61 -8.72
N ALA A 245 2.82 17.45 -8.53
CA ALA A 245 3.58 17.15 -7.32
C ALA A 245 4.76 18.12 -7.13
N VAL A 246 5.46 18.48 -8.21
CA VAL A 246 6.52 19.50 -8.18
C VAL A 246 5.96 20.86 -7.79
N VAL A 247 4.86 21.30 -8.42
CA VAL A 247 4.22 22.58 -8.07
C VAL A 247 3.79 22.59 -6.61
N LEU A 248 3.19 21.52 -6.10
CA LEU A 248 2.80 21.41 -4.70
C LEU A 248 4.01 21.45 -3.77
N ALA A 249 5.08 20.73 -4.09
CA ALA A 249 6.33 20.78 -3.32
C ALA A 249 6.93 22.19 -3.30
N LEU A 250 6.90 22.91 -4.43
CA LEU A 250 7.36 24.29 -4.52
C LEU A 250 6.45 25.26 -3.77
N LEU A 251 5.14 25.05 -3.75
CA LEU A 251 4.20 25.86 -2.95
C LEU A 251 4.41 25.64 -1.45
N VAL A 252 4.62 24.40 -1.04
CA VAL A 252 4.95 24.05 0.36
C VAL A 252 6.28 24.70 0.75
N LEU A 253 7.28 24.62 -0.13
CA LEU A 253 8.55 25.29 0.06
C LEU A 253 8.38 26.81 0.11
N GLY A 254 7.63 27.41 -0.81
CA GLY A 254 7.34 28.85 -0.86
C GLY A 254 6.65 29.34 0.42
N CYS A 255 5.64 28.62 0.91
CA CYS A 255 4.99 28.91 2.19
C CYS A 255 6.00 28.81 3.35
N ALA A 256 6.86 27.81 3.34
CA ALA A 256 7.92 27.64 4.33
C ALA A 256 8.99 28.76 4.27
N LEU A 257 9.35 29.23 3.08
CA LEU A 257 10.25 30.36 2.85
C LEU A 257 9.62 31.66 3.36
N SER A 258 8.35 31.91 3.02
CA SER A 258 7.58 33.07 3.48
C SER A 258 7.41 33.10 5.00
N ALA A 259 7.35 31.93 5.66
CA ALA A 259 7.30 31.80 7.11
C ALA A 259 8.49 32.47 7.82
N ARG A 260 9.64 32.62 7.13
CA ARG A 260 10.84 33.27 7.68
C ARG A 260 10.64 34.77 7.94
N TRP A 261 9.70 35.38 7.22
CA TRP A 261 9.37 36.80 7.31
C TRP A 261 8.18 37.09 8.23
N LEU A 262 7.50 36.05 8.73
CA LEU A 262 6.40 36.18 9.67
C LEU A 262 6.91 36.39 11.10
N ALA A 263 6.12 37.13 11.89
CA ALA A 263 6.34 37.26 13.33
C ALA A 263 6.38 35.87 14.01
N PRO A 264 7.14 35.71 15.13
CA PRO A 264 7.37 34.42 15.78
C PRO A 264 6.13 33.54 16.04
N PRO A 265 4.99 34.07 16.55
CA PRO A 265 3.80 33.24 16.74
C PRO A 265 3.17 32.78 15.42
N GLY A 266 3.22 33.61 14.38
CA GLY A 266 2.75 33.25 13.03
C GLY A 266 3.63 32.17 12.39
N ARG A 267 4.95 32.29 12.53
CA ARG A 267 5.92 31.28 12.06
C ARG A 267 5.70 29.92 12.75
N ARG A 268 5.48 29.90 14.07
CA ARG A 268 5.19 28.67 14.84
C ARG A 268 3.93 27.97 14.35
N ARG A 269 2.83 28.72 14.15
CA ARG A 269 1.55 28.16 13.66
C ARG A 269 1.67 27.62 12.25
N LEU A 270 2.31 28.37 11.35
CA LEU A 270 2.51 27.94 9.96
C LEU A 270 3.44 26.71 9.89
N ALA A 271 4.49 26.66 10.71
CA ALA A 271 5.38 25.51 10.78
C ALA A 271 4.65 24.25 11.26
N LEU A 272 3.77 24.36 12.27
CA LEU A 272 2.95 23.22 12.71
C LEU A 272 1.93 22.82 11.64
N ALA A 273 1.28 23.77 10.98
CA ALA A 273 0.33 23.48 9.90
C ALA A 273 1.00 22.75 8.72
N MET A 274 2.16 23.23 8.27
CA MET A 274 2.90 22.63 7.15
C MET A 274 3.67 21.37 7.55
N GLY A 275 4.23 21.33 8.75
CA GLY A 275 5.09 20.25 9.19
C GLY A 275 4.35 19.05 9.80
N ALA A 276 3.14 19.26 10.35
CA ALA A 276 2.30 18.18 10.88
C ALA A 276 1.03 17.99 10.05
N GLY A 277 0.33 19.08 9.67
CA GLY A 277 -0.93 18.99 8.94
C GLY A 277 -0.77 18.41 7.53
N LEU A 278 0.22 18.86 6.76
CA LEU A 278 0.44 18.37 5.40
C LEU A 278 0.78 16.87 5.35
N PRO A 279 1.70 16.32 6.16
CA PRO A 279 1.95 14.88 6.19
C PRO A 279 0.72 14.07 6.57
N ILE A 280 -0.02 14.52 7.59
CA ILE A 280 -1.28 13.87 7.99
C ILE A 280 -2.23 13.82 6.80
N LEU A 281 -2.39 14.93 6.07
CA LEU A 281 -3.24 15.02 4.89
C LEU A 281 -2.75 14.10 3.75
N LEU A 282 -1.46 14.17 3.40
CA LEU A 282 -0.88 13.38 2.31
C LEU A 282 -0.99 11.87 2.60
N LEU A 283 -0.64 11.47 3.83
CA LEU A 283 -0.80 10.08 4.27
C LEU A 283 -2.28 9.70 4.20
N SER A 284 -3.19 10.47 4.80
CA SER A 284 -4.65 10.21 4.78
C SER A 284 -5.22 10.02 3.37
N LEU A 285 -4.61 10.65 2.36
CA LEU A 285 -5.00 10.53 0.95
C LEU A 285 -4.32 9.36 0.20
N GLY A 286 -3.43 8.62 0.87
CA GLY A 286 -2.76 7.43 0.32
C GLY A 286 -1.42 7.70 -0.36
N LEU A 287 -0.76 8.82 -0.04
CA LEU A 287 0.57 9.14 -0.53
C LEU A 287 1.62 8.84 0.55
N PRO A 288 2.78 8.23 0.22
CA PRO A 288 3.18 7.72 -1.09
C PRO A 288 2.36 6.49 -1.54
N ARG A 289 2.22 6.31 -2.87
CA ARG A 289 1.57 5.15 -3.48
C ARG A 289 2.47 3.92 -3.36
N PHE A 290 1.91 2.72 -3.52
CA PHE A 290 2.69 1.48 -3.61
C PHE A 290 2.25 0.67 -4.84
N PRO A 291 3.17 0.41 -5.79
CA PRO A 291 4.59 0.81 -5.79
C PRO A 291 4.76 2.35 -5.76
N PRO A 292 5.81 2.87 -5.11
CA PRO A 292 6.06 4.30 -5.03
C PRO A 292 6.30 4.86 -6.43
N GLN A 293 5.53 5.89 -6.78
CA GLN A 293 5.72 6.60 -8.03
C GLN A 293 6.82 7.66 -7.87
N PRO A 294 7.51 8.07 -8.95
CA PRO A 294 8.51 9.13 -8.89
C PRO A 294 7.99 10.43 -8.25
N ALA A 295 6.70 10.76 -8.49
CA ALA A 295 6.03 11.91 -7.90
C ALA A 295 6.00 11.86 -6.36
N ASP A 296 5.90 10.66 -5.78
CA ASP A 296 5.84 10.48 -4.34
C ASP A 296 7.20 10.79 -3.69
N GLY A 297 8.29 10.40 -4.36
CA GLY A 297 9.65 10.75 -3.95
C GLY A 297 9.90 12.25 -3.93
N VAL A 298 9.39 12.98 -4.94
CA VAL A 298 9.47 14.45 -4.99
C VAL A 298 8.69 15.10 -3.86
N LEU A 299 7.48 14.62 -3.56
CA LEU A 299 6.68 15.12 -2.44
C LEU A 299 7.37 14.88 -1.09
N ILE A 300 7.89 13.69 -0.87
CA ILE A 300 8.64 13.35 0.35
C ILE A 300 9.89 14.24 0.48
N LEU A 301 10.65 14.41 -0.59
CA LEU A 301 11.83 15.27 -0.61
C LEU A 301 11.46 16.73 -0.32
N GLY A 302 10.44 17.26 -0.99
CA GLY A 302 9.93 18.62 -0.76
C GLY A 302 9.50 18.82 0.69
N TRP A 303 8.82 17.84 1.28
CA TRP A 303 8.46 17.86 2.70
C TRP A 303 9.69 17.86 3.61
N VAL A 304 10.67 16.97 3.39
CA VAL A 304 11.91 16.92 4.17
C VAL A 304 12.66 18.25 4.10
N LEU A 305 12.75 18.86 2.92
CA LEU A 305 13.38 20.17 2.73
C LEU A 305 12.61 21.28 3.44
N ALA A 306 11.27 21.26 3.40
CA ALA A 306 10.44 22.21 4.12
C ALA A 306 10.62 22.08 5.64
N LEU A 307 10.67 20.87 6.18
CA LEU A 307 10.97 20.63 7.61
C LEU A 307 12.35 21.16 7.98
N TRP A 308 13.36 20.88 7.15
CA TRP A 308 14.73 21.35 7.36
C TRP A 308 14.82 22.87 7.36
N TRP A 309 14.04 23.55 6.51
CA TRP A 309 13.99 25.01 6.45
C TRP A 309 13.22 25.62 7.62
N LEU A 310 12.11 25.00 8.02
CA LEU A 310 11.24 25.46 9.11
C LEU A 310 11.80 25.16 10.50
N ARG A 311 12.90 24.39 10.60
CA ARG A 311 13.54 24.11 11.89
C ARG A 311 13.84 25.42 12.66
N PRO A 312 13.59 25.47 13.97
CA PRO A 312 13.83 26.69 14.73
C PRO A 312 15.32 27.02 14.72
N LEU A 313 15.69 28.19 14.20
CA LEU A 313 17.07 28.72 14.14
C LEU A 313 17.55 29.30 15.50
N GLY A 314 16.76 29.12 16.57
CA GLY A 314 17.07 29.64 17.90
C GLY A 314 18.37 29.07 18.47
N PRO A 315 18.97 29.72 19.50
CA PRO A 315 20.26 29.36 20.07
C PRO A 315 20.25 27.90 20.48
N ARG A 316 20.87 27.10 19.60
CA ARG A 316 21.14 25.66 19.65
C ARG A 316 20.35 24.98 20.76
N THR A 317 19.25 24.35 20.32
CA THR A 317 18.37 23.48 21.11
C THR A 317 19.15 22.72 22.17
N GLN A 318 18.58 22.56 23.36
CA GLN A 318 19.15 21.91 24.56
C GLN A 318 20.01 20.65 24.33
N TRP A 319 19.93 19.97 23.17
CA TRP A 319 20.93 19.04 22.66
C TRP A 319 22.38 19.52 22.80
N GLU A 320 22.65 20.83 22.79
CA GLU A 320 23.99 21.39 23.05
C GLU A 320 24.19 21.93 24.47
N ARG A 321 23.11 22.09 25.27
CA ARG A 321 23.19 22.72 26.60
C ARG A 321 23.30 21.73 27.77
N THR A 322 23.31 20.43 27.55
CA THR A 322 23.78 19.51 28.59
C THR A 322 25.29 19.70 28.75
N PRO A 323 25.78 20.34 29.84
CA PRO A 323 27.16 20.82 29.94
C PRO A 323 28.22 19.72 29.95
N THR A 324 27.81 18.45 29.92
CA THR A 324 28.68 17.27 30.06
C THR A 324 28.62 16.33 28.87
N SER A 325 27.80 16.60 27.85
CA SER A 325 27.67 15.70 26.69
C SER A 325 28.67 16.06 25.60
N THR A 326 29.63 15.18 25.34
CA THR A 326 30.51 15.25 24.17
C THR A 326 29.68 15.30 22.89
N PRO A 327 30.06 16.09 21.86
CA PRO A 327 29.26 16.36 20.65
C PRO A 327 28.75 15.15 19.83
N GLY A 328 29.17 13.91 20.10
CA GLY A 328 28.65 12.69 19.48
C GLY A 328 27.68 11.86 20.33
N SER A 329 27.56 12.16 21.63
CA SER A 329 26.75 11.36 22.58
C SER A 329 25.24 11.54 22.43
N THR A 330 24.82 12.57 21.71
CA THR A 330 23.41 12.91 21.53
C THR A 330 22.75 12.04 20.46
N LEU A 331 23.44 11.71 19.36
CA LEU A 331 22.90 10.75 18.39
C LEU A 331 22.86 9.32 18.95
N LEU A 332 23.99 8.85 19.49
CA LEU A 332 24.16 7.48 19.99
C LEU A 332 23.40 7.21 21.30
N GLY A 333 23.20 8.25 22.11
CA GLY A 333 22.51 8.19 23.40
C GLY A 333 23.38 7.73 24.56
N THR A 334 22.92 8.06 25.77
CA THR A 334 23.56 7.64 27.02
C THR A 334 23.02 6.28 27.48
N ARG A 335 23.74 5.59 28.39
CA ARG A 335 23.23 4.34 29.02
C ARG A 335 21.83 4.49 29.62
N ARG A 336 21.51 5.67 30.17
CA ARG A 336 20.17 5.96 30.74
C ARG A 336 19.11 6.07 29.65
N ALA A 337 19.44 6.62 28.50
CA ALA A 337 18.55 6.68 27.36
C ALA A 337 18.23 5.29 26.81
N TRP A 338 19.26 4.46 26.61
CA TRP A 338 19.12 3.07 26.21
C TRP A 338 18.27 2.26 27.18
N ARG A 339 18.51 2.40 28.49
CA ARG A 339 17.67 1.75 29.51
C ARG A 339 16.21 2.18 29.41
N SER A 340 15.95 3.47 29.19
CA SER A 340 14.58 3.99 29.08
C SER A 340 13.89 3.44 27.82
N ALA A 341 14.59 3.43 26.69
CA ALA A 341 14.10 2.86 25.44
C ALA A 341 13.84 1.36 25.55
N LEU A 342 14.75 0.60 26.19
CA LEU A 342 14.59 -0.84 26.43
C LEU A 342 13.38 -1.15 27.32
N VAL A 343 13.13 -0.36 28.36
CA VAL A 343 11.92 -0.53 29.20
C VAL A 343 10.65 -0.34 28.37
N VAL A 344 10.60 0.71 27.53
CA VAL A 344 9.46 0.96 26.64
C VAL A 344 9.30 -0.18 25.62
N THR A 345 10.39 -0.62 25.00
CA THR A 345 10.37 -1.75 24.06
C THR A 345 9.90 -3.03 24.72
N ALA A 346 10.44 -3.38 25.89
CA ALA A 346 10.06 -4.60 26.61
C ALA A 346 8.59 -4.58 27.02
N ALA A 347 8.10 -3.45 27.55
CA ALA A 347 6.69 -3.28 27.91
C ALA A 347 5.77 -3.40 26.67
N GLY A 348 6.16 -2.78 25.56
CA GLY A 348 5.42 -2.88 24.30
C GLY A 348 5.41 -4.30 23.73
N LEU A 349 6.53 -5.03 23.77
CA LEU A 349 6.60 -6.42 23.33
C LEU A 349 5.71 -7.34 24.17
N VAL A 350 5.69 -7.15 25.50
CA VAL A 350 4.79 -7.89 26.40
C VAL A 350 3.33 -7.60 26.04
N LEU A 351 2.96 -6.33 25.85
CA LEU A 351 1.61 -5.95 25.45
C LEU A 351 1.21 -6.59 24.11
N LEU A 352 2.07 -6.50 23.08
CA LEU A 352 1.82 -7.09 21.76
C LEU A 352 1.70 -8.62 21.84
N GLY A 353 2.53 -9.28 22.67
CA GLY A 353 2.42 -10.71 22.93
C GLY A 353 1.09 -11.08 23.58
N LEU A 354 0.64 -10.32 24.59
CA LEU A 354 -0.68 -10.55 25.22
C LEU A 354 -1.84 -10.34 24.25
N LEU A 355 -1.78 -9.30 23.41
CA LEU A 355 -2.78 -9.05 22.37
C LEU A 355 -2.80 -10.17 21.31
N SER A 356 -1.63 -10.70 20.95
CA SER A 356 -1.51 -11.83 20.02
C SER A 356 -2.16 -13.10 20.56
N LEU A 357 -2.00 -13.39 21.86
CA LEU A 357 -2.64 -14.54 22.52
C LEU A 357 -4.16 -14.44 22.60
N ALA A 358 -4.72 -13.23 22.49
CA ALA A 358 -6.17 -13.02 22.51
C ALA A 358 -6.83 -13.11 21.12
N GLY A 359 -6.04 -13.07 20.04
CA GLY A 359 -6.52 -13.21 18.66
C GLY A 359 -6.33 -14.63 18.11
N ASP A 360 -6.61 -14.82 16.82
CA ASP A 360 -6.49 -16.11 16.10
C ASP A 360 -5.02 -16.57 15.88
N GLY A 361 -4.09 -16.04 16.67
CA GLY A 361 -2.66 -16.29 16.57
C GLY A 361 -1.96 -15.47 15.48
N PRO A 362 -0.62 -15.43 15.50
CA PRO A 362 0.15 -14.72 14.49
C PRO A 362 0.11 -15.49 13.16
N GLU A 363 -0.32 -14.82 12.09
CA GLU A 363 0.12 -15.20 10.75
C GLU A 363 1.61 -14.88 10.68
N ALA A 364 2.46 -15.89 10.84
CA ALA A 364 3.91 -15.72 10.89
C ALA A 364 4.45 -15.21 9.54
N ALA A 365 4.32 -13.91 9.28
CA ALA A 365 4.96 -13.26 8.17
C ALA A 365 6.47 -13.25 8.45
N GLY A 366 7.26 -13.90 7.60
CA GLY A 366 8.71 -13.93 7.73
C GLY A 366 9.30 -12.52 7.84
N LEU A 367 10.26 -12.34 8.75
CA LEU A 367 11.08 -11.14 8.83
C LEU A 367 12.16 -11.19 7.76
N ASP A 368 11.88 -10.59 6.61
CA ASP A 368 12.90 -10.37 5.58
C ASP A 368 13.78 -9.15 5.92
N VAL A 369 15.07 -9.23 5.58
CA VAL A 369 16.08 -8.19 5.78
C VAL A 369 15.70 -6.91 5.03
N GLU A 370 15.14 -7.01 3.83
CA GLU A 370 14.71 -5.83 3.09
C GLU A 370 13.57 -5.10 3.81
N ARG A 371 12.57 -5.86 4.28
CA ARG A 371 11.46 -5.34 5.09
C ARG A 371 11.98 -4.65 6.36
N ALA A 372 12.91 -5.29 7.07
CA ALA A 372 13.51 -4.72 8.28
C ALA A 372 14.29 -3.43 7.99
N ARG A 373 15.08 -3.37 6.92
CA ARG A 373 15.82 -2.17 6.50
C ARG A 373 14.89 -1.02 6.14
N ARG A 374 13.84 -1.31 5.35
CA ARG A 374 12.83 -0.32 4.96
C ARG A 374 12.10 0.24 6.17
N TYR A 375 11.70 -0.65 7.09
CA TYR A 375 11.02 -0.25 8.33
C TYR A 375 11.92 0.59 9.23
N LEU A 376 13.20 0.22 9.37
CA LEU A 376 14.19 0.98 10.12
C LEU A 376 14.37 2.39 9.54
N GLY A 377 14.46 2.52 8.21
CA GLY A 377 14.54 3.81 7.53
C GLY A 377 13.31 4.68 7.79
N TRP A 378 12.12 4.09 7.75
CA TRP A 378 10.88 4.80 8.04
C TRP A 378 10.76 5.23 9.51
N ALA A 379 11.08 4.33 10.44
CA ALA A 379 11.13 4.64 11.87
C ALA A 379 12.13 5.77 12.17
N ALA A 380 13.29 5.79 11.49
CA ALA A 380 14.28 6.85 11.61
C ALA A 380 13.73 8.21 11.17
N LEU A 381 13.08 8.27 10.00
CA LEU A 381 12.47 9.49 9.48
C LEU A 381 11.37 10.01 10.43
N GLN A 382 10.51 9.11 10.90
CA GLN A 382 9.42 9.43 11.82
C GLN A 382 9.93 9.95 13.18
N GLN A 383 10.98 9.34 13.75
CA GLN A 383 11.58 9.81 15.00
C GLN A 383 12.34 11.12 14.81
N ALA A 384 13.01 11.33 13.66
CA ALA A 384 13.64 12.59 13.33
C ALA A 384 12.60 13.72 13.23
N TRP A 385 11.47 13.48 12.57
CA TRP A 385 10.34 14.41 12.53
C TRP A 385 9.83 14.72 13.94
N LEU A 386 9.58 13.70 14.76
CA LEU A 386 9.03 13.86 16.11
C LEU A 386 9.98 14.64 17.03
N ALA A 387 11.24 14.22 17.10
CA ALA A 387 12.20 14.74 18.08
C ALA A 387 12.93 16.02 17.61
N LEU A 388 13.26 16.14 16.32
CA LEU A 388 14.05 17.26 15.79
C LEU A 388 13.19 18.37 15.20
N PHE A 389 12.00 18.06 14.72
CA PHE A 389 11.10 19.06 14.15
C PHE A 389 9.93 19.39 15.08
N LEU A 390 9.09 18.43 15.42
CA LEU A 390 7.83 18.69 16.10
C LEU A 390 8.06 19.17 17.54
N LEU A 391 8.92 18.47 18.29
CA LEU A 391 9.15 18.75 19.70
C LEU A 391 9.65 20.18 19.96
N PRO A 392 10.65 20.73 19.23
CA PRO A 392 11.05 22.14 19.39
C PRO A 392 9.93 23.15 19.15
N HIS A 393 8.96 22.83 18.29
CA HIS A 393 7.82 23.71 18.01
C HIS A 393 6.72 23.59 19.07
N LEU A 394 6.57 22.46 19.76
CA LEU A 394 5.53 22.28 20.77
C LEU A 394 5.98 22.69 22.17
N ARG A 395 7.28 22.60 22.44
CA ARG A 395 7.80 22.70 23.80
C ARG A 395 7.56 24.08 24.42
N GLU A 396 7.05 24.04 25.65
CA GLU A 396 6.91 25.20 26.52
C GLU A 396 7.59 24.91 27.87
N PRO A 397 8.35 25.87 28.44
CA PRO A 397 8.98 25.67 29.74
C PRO A 397 7.97 25.23 30.81
N GLY A 398 8.31 24.18 31.57
CA GLY A 398 7.46 23.65 32.64
C GLY A 398 6.28 22.78 32.18
N LYS A 399 6.10 22.55 30.87
CA LYS A 399 4.97 21.79 30.31
C LYS A 399 5.37 20.51 29.57
N ASP A 400 6.39 19.81 30.06
CA ASP A 400 6.96 18.64 29.39
C ASP A 400 5.93 17.51 29.19
N VAL A 401 5.03 17.29 30.16
CA VAL A 401 3.99 16.25 30.07
C VAL A 401 2.94 16.62 29.02
N GLN A 402 2.45 17.87 29.01
CA GLN A 402 1.49 18.32 28.00
C GLN A 402 2.14 18.32 26.61
N THR A 403 3.40 18.73 26.51
CA THR A 403 4.19 18.68 25.26
C THR A 403 4.26 17.25 24.73
N ALA A 404 4.57 16.27 25.60
CA ALA A 404 4.61 14.87 25.21
C ALA A 404 3.24 14.33 24.78
N ALA A 405 2.16 14.72 25.47
CA ALA A 405 0.80 14.32 25.12
C ALA A 405 0.38 14.85 23.74
N VAL A 406 0.61 16.14 23.48
CA VAL A 406 0.29 16.77 22.18
C VAL A 406 1.15 16.18 21.06
N ALA A 407 2.45 15.97 21.29
CA ALA A 407 3.34 15.36 20.31
C ALA A 407 2.94 13.91 20.00
N GLY A 408 2.61 13.11 21.02
CA GLY A 408 2.09 11.76 20.86
C GLY A 408 0.79 11.73 20.05
N LEU A 409 -0.12 12.67 20.30
CA LEU A 409 -1.37 12.80 19.54
C LEU A 409 -1.14 13.13 18.07
N LEU A 410 -0.22 14.06 17.77
CA LEU A 410 0.13 14.40 16.39
C LEU A 410 0.85 13.25 15.68
N PHE A 411 1.68 12.50 16.42
CA PHE A 411 2.32 11.30 15.90
C PHE A 411 1.29 10.19 15.59
N ALA A 412 0.33 9.97 16.48
CA ALA A 412 -0.80 9.07 16.23
C ALA A 412 -1.60 9.51 15.00
N ALA A 413 -1.84 10.81 14.84
CA ALA A 413 -2.60 11.34 13.72
C ALA A 413 -1.92 11.13 12.34
N LEU A 414 -0.62 10.82 12.27
CA LEU A 414 0.00 10.39 11.01
C LEU A 414 -0.50 9.03 10.53
N HIS A 415 -1.11 8.25 11.42
CA HIS A 415 -1.58 6.89 11.15
C HIS A 415 -3.09 6.86 10.92
N LEU A 416 -3.74 8.01 10.78
CA LEU A 416 -5.14 8.07 10.36
C LEU A 416 -5.33 7.34 9.03
N PRO A 417 -6.45 6.64 8.82
CA PRO A 417 -7.56 6.43 9.75
C PRO A 417 -7.49 5.12 10.58
N ASN A 418 -6.30 4.51 10.72
CA ASN A 418 -6.09 3.24 11.43
C ASN A 418 -6.11 3.44 12.96
N ALA A 419 -7.27 3.26 13.60
CA ALA A 419 -7.48 3.60 15.02
C ALA A 419 -6.63 2.76 15.98
N GLU A 420 -6.45 1.49 15.66
CA GLU A 420 -5.67 0.52 16.40
C GLU A 420 -4.19 0.93 16.40
N LEU A 421 -3.67 1.25 15.20
CA LEU A 421 -2.31 1.76 15.06
C LEU A 421 -2.14 3.14 15.69
N MET A 422 -3.13 4.03 15.59
CA MET A 422 -3.12 5.32 16.30
C MET A 422 -2.97 5.14 17.80
N ALA A 423 -3.67 4.17 18.41
CA ALA A 423 -3.58 3.92 19.84
C ALA A 423 -2.15 3.51 20.22
N LEU A 424 -1.57 2.55 19.49
CA LEU A 424 -0.18 2.12 19.69
C LEU A 424 0.80 3.29 19.51
N CYS A 425 0.63 4.08 18.46
CA CYS A 425 1.45 5.24 18.15
C CYS A 425 1.26 6.38 19.17
N LEU A 426 0.08 6.57 19.75
CA LEU A 426 -0.15 7.57 20.79
C LEU A 426 0.72 7.28 22.02
N PHE A 427 0.67 6.03 22.51
CA PHE A 427 1.45 5.62 23.68
C PHE A 427 2.95 5.58 23.37
N GLY A 428 3.34 5.01 22.23
CA GLY A 428 4.74 4.99 21.77
C GLY A 428 5.30 6.40 21.59
N GLY A 429 4.60 7.25 20.83
CA GLY A 429 4.95 8.64 20.58
C GLY A 429 5.09 9.46 21.86
N TRP A 430 4.14 9.33 22.79
CA TRP A 430 4.24 9.95 24.12
C TRP A 430 5.50 9.49 24.87
N ALA A 431 5.76 8.19 24.91
CA ALA A 431 6.92 7.63 25.61
C ALA A 431 8.24 8.08 24.99
N TRP A 432 8.37 8.03 23.66
CA TRP A 432 9.56 8.47 22.93
C TRP A 432 9.80 9.97 23.10
N VAL A 433 8.77 10.82 23.05
CA VAL A 433 8.93 12.26 23.32
C VAL A 433 9.42 12.52 24.74
N ARG A 434 8.96 11.76 25.74
CA ARG A 434 9.52 11.87 27.10
C ARG A 434 10.98 11.45 27.17
N ILE A 435 11.38 10.41 26.43
CA ILE A 435 12.78 10.01 26.31
C ILE A 435 13.59 11.12 25.62
N ALA A 436 13.07 11.73 24.56
CA ALA A 436 13.69 12.83 23.84
C ALA A 436 13.87 14.07 24.73
N LEU A 437 12.84 14.46 25.48
CA LEU A 437 12.88 15.58 26.42
C LEU A 437 13.90 15.36 27.55
N LYS A 438 14.00 14.12 28.05
CA LYS A 438 14.86 13.79 29.20
C LYS A 438 16.31 13.56 28.81
N HIS A 439 16.56 12.89 27.69
CA HIS A 439 17.89 12.39 27.33
C HIS A 439 18.46 12.97 26.04
N GLY A 440 17.63 13.58 25.19
CA GLY A 440 18.08 14.19 23.94
C GLY A 440 18.80 13.19 23.02
N SER A 441 18.29 11.96 22.89
CA SER A 441 18.96 10.93 22.10
C SER A 441 18.09 10.20 21.10
N LEU A 442 18.52 10.17 19.83
CA LEU A 442 17.67 9.70 18.73
C LEU A 442 17.80 8.19 18.46
N LEU A 443 19.01 7.64 18.42
CA LEU A 443 19.23 6.24 18.04
C LEU A 443 18.46 5.22 18.93
N PRO A 444 18.44 5.35 20.27
CA PRO A 444 17.67 4.43 21.11
C PRO A 444 16.16 4.48 20.81
N GLN A 445 15.62 5.65 20.45
CA GLN A 445 14.22 5.82 20.08
C GLN A 445 13.91 5.18 18.72
N ILE A 446 14.80 5.37 17.74
CA ILE A 446 14.67 4.75 16.41
C ILE A 446 14.59 3.24 16.52
N LEU A 447 15.51 2.63 17.27
CA LEU A 447 15.56 1.17 17.41
C LEU A 447 14.40 0.63 18.24
N SER A 448 13.99 1.35 19.29
CA SER A 448 12.76 1.02 20.04
C SER A 448 11.54 1.03 19.14
N HIS A 449 11.37 2.08 18.34
CA HIS A 449 10.28 2.22 17.38
C HIS A 449 10.30 1.13 16.30
N ALA A 450 11.43 0.91 15.65
CA ALA A 450 11.56 -0.11 14.61
C ALA A 450 11.26 -1.51 15.17
N SER A 451 11.75 -1.83 16.38
CA SER A 451 11.50 -3.13 17.02
C SER A 451 10.02 -3.33 17.32
N LEU A 452 9.36 -2.35 17.92
CA LEU A 452 7.93 -2.45 18.25
C LEU A 452 7.06 -2.48 17.00
N GLY A 453 7.41 -1.74 15.96
CA GLY A 453 6.70 -1.76 14.69
C GLY A 453 6.81 -3.10 13.96
N LEU A 454 8.02 -3.65 13.86
CA LEU A 454 8.24 -4.98 13.29
C LEU A 454 7.53 -6.07 14.11
N ALA A 455 7.59 -6.00 15.44
CA ALA A 455 6.88 -6.92 16.32
C ALA A 455 5.36 -6.81 16.15
N ALA A 456 4.80 -5.60 16.08
CA ALA A 456 3.38 -5.39 15.82
C ALA A 456 2.97 -6.03 14.48
N SER A 457 3.77 -5.84 13.43
CA SER A 457 3.52 -6.44 12.11
C SER A 457 3.54 -7.97 12.08
N ALA A 458 4.27 -8.59 13.01
CA ALA A 458 4.46 -10.04 13.07
C ALA A 458 3.52 -10.73 14.08
N LEU A 459 3.09 -10.02 15.12
CA LEU A 459 2.34 -10.60 16.24
C LEU A 459 0.84 -10.31 16.19
N LEU A 460 0.42 -9.18 15.61
CA LEU A 460 -0.98 -8.80 15.59
C LEU A 460 -1.67 -9.28 14.30
N PRO A 461 -2.93 -9.73 14.37
CA PRO A 461 -3.67 -10.19 13.19
C PRO A 461 -3.79 -9.11 12.12
N GLN A 462 -3.77 -9.53 10.84
CA GLN A 462 -3.97 -8.60 9.72
C GLN A 462 -5.31 -7.88 9.79
N ALA A 463 -6.35 -8.51 10.35
CA ALA A 463 -7.65 -7.88 10.58
C ALA A 463 -7.56 -6.63 11.49
N VAL A 464 -6.61 -6.61 12.43
CA VAL A 464 -6.42 -5.51 13.40
C VAL A 464 -5.55 -4.41 12.81
N LEU A 465 -4.44 -4.76 12.16
CA LEU A 465 -3.46 -3.77 11.69
C LEU A 465 -3.57 -3.42 10.22
N ARG A 466 -4.29 -4.21 9.42
CA ARG A 466 -4.29 -4.15 7.95
C ARG A 466 -2.89 -3.95 7.40
N SER A 467 -1.96 -4.84 7.74
CA SER A 467 -0.54 -4.73 7.33
C SER A 467 0.20 -3.45 7.79
N LEU A 468 -0.22 -2.82 8.90
CA LEU A 468 0.27 -1.52 9.38
C LEU A 468 0.07 -0.39 8.36
N GLU A 469 -0.92 -0.55 7.49
CA GLU A 469 -1.20 0.44 6.47
C GLU A 469 -1.72 1.73 7.10
N VAL A 470 -1.24 2.85 6.58
CA VAL A 470 -1.64 4.19 7.00
C VAL A 470 -2.36 4.89 5.86
N GLY A 471 -3.32 5.74 6.21
CA GLY A 471 -3.90 6.66 5.26
C GLY A 471 -4.82 6.02 4.24
N GLY A 472 -4.78 6.50 3.00
CA GLY A 472 -5.56 5.90 1.91
C GLY A 472 -5.25 4.41 1.76
N ARG A 473 -4.02 3.96 2.04
CA ARG A 473 -3.69 2.53 1.99
C ARG A 473 -4.39 1.72 3.06
N TYR A 474 -4.72 2.27 4.22
CA TYR A 474 -5.57 1.56 5.18
C TYR A 474 -6.96 1.29 4.57
N VAL A 475 -7.46 2.24 3.79
CA VAL A 475 -8.73 2.14 3.07
C VAL A 475 -8.62 1.23 1.84
N PHE A 476 -7.46 1.07 1.21
CA PHE A 476 -7.28 0.25 -0.02
C PHE A 476 -6.39 -0.97 0.17
N ALA A 477 -6.04 -1.31 1.41
CA ALA A 477 -5.18 -2.44 1.71
C ALA A 477 -5.84 -3.68 1.11
N PRO A 478 -5.11 -4.44 0.27
CA PRO A 478 -5.57 -5.74 -0.15
C PRO A 478 -5.82 -6.64 1.06
N LEU A 479 -6.82 -7.52 0.94
CA LEU A 479 -7.04 -8.60 1.91
C LEU A 479 -5.97 -9.68 1.81
#